data_AF-A0A2E3HQ92-F1
#
_entry.id   AF-A0A2E3HQ92-F1
#
_cell.length_a   1.000
_cell.length_b   1.000
_cell.length_c   1.000
_cell.angle_alpha   90.00
_cell.angle_beta   90.00
_cell.angle_gamma   90.00
#
_symmetry.space_group_name_H-M   'P 1'
#
loop_
_entity.id
_entity.type
_entity.pdbx_description
1 polymer ?
#
loop_
_entity_poly.entity_id
_entity_poly.type
_entity_poly.pdbx_seq_one_letter_code
_entity_poly.pdbx_strand_id
1 'polypeptide(L)'
;MELSDSEKNWIEQAYKLEGGQSKYQNENFVTGTQITPFKRVQQALLELQSRDNTRVELEYRLDKNAIDLKKLNRQLKLATDPLDKEMVEIEINKALYDRSIWEQKVKVCKREIENFTLQLEEQVDKSKGVEYYLDTNEEEDKKYWISRMAKQAACDMISFGHVGTGNMDSIMNLPPDDQVQVLSGAVHHSSLIGAGVEKMRQAMGGSVAHIMEGGTFTPPAINGSELTNTEVQPPQLPDVKHDIPKEKIRLQSPDKSKD
;
A
#
# COMPACT_ATOMS: atom_id res chain seq x y z
N MET A 1 7.53 -40.75 3.37
CA MET A 1 8.83 -40.07 3.25
C MET A 1 9.15 -39.54 4.63
N GLU A 2 10.22 -40.03 5.27
CA GLU A 2 10.62 -39.48 6.57
C GLU A 2 11.33 -38.15 6.34
N LEU A 3 10.86 -37.11 7.04
CA LEU A 3 11.48 -35.79 7.01
C LEU A 3 12.69 -35.77 7.95
N SER A 4 13.75 -35.08 7.53
CA SER A 4 14.87 -34.71 8.39
C SER A 4 14.42 -33.79 9.53
N ASP A 5 15.23 -33.71 10.59
CA ASP A 5 14.91 -32.86 11.74
C ASP A 5 14.89 -31.37 11.37
N SER A 6 15.73 -30.95 10.41
CA SER A 6 15.69 -29.59 9.85
C SER A 6 14.40 -29.32 9.10
N GLU A 7 13.91 -30.25 8.28
CA GLU A 7 12.66 -30.09 7.55
C GLU A 7 11.46 -30.02 8.48
N LYS A 8 11.41 -30.88 9.52
CA LYS A 8 10.39 -30.83 10.57
C LYS A 8 10.40 -29.47 11.27
N ASN A 9 11.58 -28.97 11.65
CA ASN A 9 11.72 -27.66 12.28
C ASN A 9 11.27 -26.53 11.35
N TRP A 10 11.66 -26.53 10.07
CA TRP A 10 11.22 -25.48 9.13
C TRP A 10 9.71 -25.47 8.95
N ILE A 11 9.08 -26.64 8.86
CA ILE A 11 7.62 -26.75 8.80
C ILE A 11 6.99 -26.18 10.06
N GLU A 12 7.51 -26.52 11.24
CA GLU A 12 7.00 -25.98 12.51
C GLU A 12 7.13 -24.45 12.59
N GLN A 13 8.28 -23.89 12.20
CA GLN A 13 8.49 -22.45 12.20
C GLN A 13 7.65 -21.73 11.14
N ALA A 14 7.40 -22.35 9.99
CA ALA A 14 6.56 -21.77 8.93
C ALA A 14 5.13 -21.51 9.42
N TYR A 15 4.59 -22.35 10.32
CA TYR A 15 3.28 -22.10 10.95
C TYR A 15 3.27 -20.95 11.95
N LYS A 16 4.44 -20.58 12.48
CA LYS A 16 4.62 -19.43 13.39
C LYS A 16 4.89 -18.13 12.62
N LEU A 17 5.14 -18.22 11.31
CA LEU A 17 5.37 -17.04 10.49
C LEU A 17 4.16 -16.12 10.55
N GLU A 18 4.41 -14.92 11.04
CA GLU A 18 3.43 -13.85 11.03
C GLU A 18 3.29 -13.29 9.61
N GLY A 19 2.40 -13.89 8.82
CA GLY A 19 2.03 -13.37 7.50
C GLY A 19 1.21 -12.08 7.58
N GLY A 20 0.86 -11.51 6.42
CA GLY A 20 0.07 -10.27 6.32
C GLY A 20 0.91 -9.03 6.02
N GLN A 21 0.27 -7.86 6.05
CA GLN A 21 0.91 -6.59 5.68
C GLN A 21 1.48 -5.87 6.90
N SER A 22 2.67 -5.29 6.75
CA SER A 22 3.29 -4.42 7.77
C SER A 22 2.68 -3.02 7.77
N LYS A 23 2.85 -2.27 8.87
CA LYS A 23 2.46 -0.84 8.95
C LYS A 23 3.08 -0.03 7.81
N TYR A 24 4.37 -0.25 7.53
CA TYR A 24 5.08 0.39 6.42
C TYR A 24 4.44 0.09 5.06
N GLN A 25 4.08 -1.18 4.80
CA GLN A 25 3.39 -1.54 3.56
C GLN A 25 2.03 -0.86 3.45
N ASN A 26 1.26 -0.84 4.53
CA ASN A 26 -0.06 -0.23 4.56
C ASN A 26 -0.01 1.28 4.30
N GLU A 27 0.92 1.98 4.94
CA GLU A 27 1.07 3.43 4.82
C GLU A 27 1.55 3.85 3.44
N ASN A 28 2.50 3.12 2.84
CA ASN A 28 3.18 3.58 1.63
C ASN A 28 2.59 2.98 0.34
N PHE A 29 2.12 1.73 0.40
CA PHE A 29 1.76 0.94 -0.79
C PHE A 29 0.31 0.48 -0.82
N VAL A 30 -0.44 0.66 0.26
CA VAL A 30 -1.89 0.42 0.25
C VAL A 30 -2.60 1.75 0.25
N THR A 31 -2.54 2.47 1.37
CA THR A 31 -3.25 3.74 1.55
C THR A 31 -2.50 4.91 0.92
N GLY A 32 -1.18 4.99 1.07
CA GLY A 32 -0.34 6.05 0.48
C GLY A 32 -0.30 6.07 -1.04
N THR A 33 -0.80 5.03 -1.71
CA THR A 33 -1.03 5.05 -3.16
C THR A 33 -2.08 6.09 -3.55
N GLN A 34 -3.02 6.35 -2.66
CA GLN A 34 -3.99 7.43 -2.80
C GLN A 34 -3.32 8.77 -2.51
N ILE A 35 -3.61 9.77 -3.34
CA ILE A 35 -2.87 11.02 -3.31
C ILE A 35 -3.45 11.98 -2.27
N THR A 36 -4.78 12.09 -2.22
CA THR A 36 -5.46 13.02 -1.30
C THR A 36 -5.75 12.36 0.04
N PRO A 37 -5.73 13.13 1.15
CA PRO A 37 -6.12 12.63 2.47
C PRO A 37 -7.50 11.98 2.48
N PHE A 38 -8.46 12.56 1.75
CA PHE A 38 -9.82 12.02 1.60
C PHE A 38 -9.81 10.57 1.08
N LYS A 39 -9.13 10.33 -0.05
CA LYS A 39 -9.04 8.99 -0.64
C LYS A 39 -8.19 8.02 0.16
N ARG A 40 -7.17 8.50 0.90
CA ARG A 40 -6.38 7.67 1.82
C ARG A 40 -7.24 7.09 2.93
N VAL A 41 -8.06 7.93 3.58
CA VAL A 41 -8.99 7.49 4.63
C VAL A 41 -10.03 6.53 4.06
N GLN A 42 -10.62 6.82 2.89
CA GLN A 42 -11.55 5.90 2.23
C GLN A 42 -10.90 4.53 1.95
N GLN A 43 -9.65 4.50 1.45
CA GLN A 43 -8.93 3.24 1.25
C GLN A 43 -8.73 2.50 2.58
N ALA A 44 -8.29 3.18 3.63
CA ALA A 44 -8.09 2.57 4.94
C ALA A 44 -9.40 1.97 5.50
N LEU A 45 -10.53 2.65 5.33
CA LEU A 45 -11.85 2.15 5.72
C LEU A 45 -12.26 0.89 4.92
N LEU A 46 -12.00 0.85 3.61
CA LEU A 46 -12.26 -0.33 2.77
C LEU A 46 -11.40 -1.53 3.19
N GLU A 47 -10.11 -1.30 3.46
CA GLU A 47 -9.22 -2.36 3.94
C GLU A 47 -9.67 -2.88 5.31
N LEU A 48 -10.02 -1.98 6.23
CA LEU A 48 -10.55 -2.32 7.56
C LEU A 48 -11.82 -3.16 7.47
N GLN A 49 -12.78 -2.74 6.64
CA GLN A 49 -14.03 -3.49 6.39
C GLN A 49 -13.73 -4.90 5.87
N SER A 50 -12.80 -5.04 4.92
CA SER A 50 -12.41 -6.34 4.37
C SER A 50 -11.80 -7.28 5.42
N ARG A 51 -10.95 -6.76 6.32
CA ARG A 51 -10.37 -7.58 7.40
C ARG A 51 -11.41 -7.94 8.44
N ASP A 52 -12.32 -7.04 8.79
CA ASP A 52 -13.37 -7.31 9.77
C ASP A 52 -14.37 -8.36 9.25
N ASN A 53 -14.79 -8.26 7.98
CA ASN A 53 -15.61 -9.29 7.33
C ASN A 53 -14.93 -10.67 7.39
N THR A 54 -13.62 -10.72 7.13
CA THR A 54 -12.84 -11.96 7.21
C THR A 54 -12.78 -12.49 8.65
N ARG A 55 -12.59 -11.61 9.65
CA ARG A 55 -12.59 -11.97 11.07
C ARG A 55 -13.92 -12.59 11.47
N VAL A 56 -15.04 -11.95 11.12
CA VAL A 56 -16.40 -12.42 11.44
C VAL A 56 -16.67 -13.80 10.84
N GLU A 57 -16.32 -14.02 9.56
CA GLU A 57 -16.47 -15.33 8.92
C GLU A 57 -15.62 -16.42 9.59
N LEU A 58 -14.39 -16.10 9.99
CA LEU A 58 -13.53 -17.04 10.73
C LEU A 58 -14.10 -17.38 12.12
N GLU A 59 -14.66 -16.40 12.83
CA GLU A 59 -15.31 -16.62 14.13
C GLU A 59 -16.50 -17.56 13.99
N TYR A 60 -17.37 -17.35 12.99
CA TYR A 60 -18.48 -18.28 12.71
C TYR A 60 -17.99 -19.70 12.37
N ARG A 61 -16.87 -19.84 11.65
CA ARG A 61 -16.28 -21.16 11.36
C ARG A 61 -15.78 -21.86 12.60
N LEU A 62 -15.13 -21.12 13.51
CA LEU A 62 -14.64 -21.65 14.79
C LEU A 62 -15.78 -22.12 15.69
N ASP A 63 -16.91 -21.40 15.69
CA ASP A 63 -18.10 -21.76 16.45
C ASP A 63 -18.76 -23.02 15.88
N LYS A 64 -18.95 -23.08 14.55
CA LYS A 64 -19.47 -24.29 13.87
C LYS A 64 -18.59 -25.51 14.14
N ASN A 65 -17.28 -25.35 13.99
CA ASN A 65 -16.31 -26.40 14.28
C ASN A 65 -16.36 -26.87 15.74
N ALA A 66 -16.54 -25.96 16.70
CA ALA A 66 -16.70 -26.34 18.11
C ALA A 66 -17.95 -27.22 18.33
N ILE A 67 -19.04 -26.94 17.63
CA ILE A 67 -20.26 -27.75 17.69
C ILE A 67 -20.04 -29.11 17.01
N ASP A 68 -19.39 -29.12 15.84
CA ASP A 68 -19.15 -30.35 15.10
C ASP A 68 -18.18 -31.29 15.84
N LEU A 69 -17.16 -30.75 16.50
CA LEU A 69 -16.31 -31.51 17.43
C LEU A 69 -17.12 -32.15 18.56
N LYS A 70 -18.12 -31.45 19.13
CA LYS A 70 -19.00 -32.04 20.15
C LYS A 70 -19.84 -33.18 19.59
N LYS A 71 -20.31 -33.07 18.33
CA LYS A 71 -21.05 -34.14 17.64
C LYS A 71 -20.16 -35.35 17.37
N LEU A 72 -18.95 -35.14 16.83
CA LEU A 72 -17.98 -36.20 16.58
C LEU A 72 -17.59 -36.92 17.87
N ASN A 73 -17.32 -36.19 18.95
CA ASN A 73 -17.05 -36.78 20.26
C ASN A 73 -18.22 -37.60 20.81
N ARG A 74 -19.47 -37.20 20.51
CA ARG A 74 -20.65 -38.00 20.86
C ARG A 74 -20.72 -39.27 19.99
N GLN A 75 -20.46 -39.14 18.69
CA GLN A 75 -20.44 -40.28 17.77
C GLN A 75 -19.37 -41.31 18.17
N LEU A 76 -18.18 -40.87 18.55
CA LEU A 76 -17.09 -41.73 19.03
C LEU A 76 -17.51 -42.56 20.25
N LYS A 77 -18.26 -41.94 21.18
CA LYS A 77 -18.78 -42.64 22.37
C LYS A 77 -19.86 -43.67 22.05
N LEU A 78 -20.63 -43.46 20.99
CA LEU A 78 -21.72 -44.34 20.56
C LEU A 78 -21.25 -45.44 19.60
N ALA A 79 -20.14 -45.23 18.90
CA ALA A 79 -19.57 -46.21 17.99
C ALA A 79 -19.18 -47.48 18.74
N THR A 80 -19.61 -48.62 18.22
CA THR A 80 -19.32 -49.94 18.80
C THR A 80 -18.21 -50.66 18.04
N ASP A 81 -18.17 -50.51 16.72
CA ASP A 81 -17.15 -51.10 15.87
C ASP A 81 -15.79 -50.39 16.06
N PRO A 82 -14.67 -51.13 16.18
CA PRO A 82 -13.35 -50.53 16.33
C PRO A 82 -12.91 -49.64 15.16
N LEU A 83 -13.23 -50.00 13.91
CA LEU A 83 -12.82 -49.22 12.73
C LEU A 83 -13.63 -47.93 12.61
N ASP A 84 -14.92 -47.98 12.96
CA ASP A 84 -15.75 -46.78 13.03
C ASP A 84 -15.23 -45.79 14.08
N LYS A 85 -14.73 -46.27 15.22
CA LYS A 85 -14.09 -45.41 16.22
C LYS A 85 -12.84 -44.73 15.66
N GLU A 86 -11.97 -45.50 15.02
CA GLU A 86 -10.74 -44.97 14.42
C GLU A 86 -11.04 -43.92 13.34
N MET A 87 -12.06 -44.16 12.51
CA MET A 87 -12.50 -43.19 11.50
C MET A 87 -12.97 -41.88 12.15
N VAL A 88 -13.77 -41.95 13.21
CA VAL A 88 -14.26 -40.76 13.92
C VAL A 88 -13.09 -40.02 14.61
N GLU A 89 -12.10 -40.73 15.15
CA GLU A 89 -10.90 -40.12 15.72
C GLU A 89 -10.08 -39.35 14.67
N ILE A 90 -9.94 -39.88 13.45
CA ILE A 90 -9.29 -39.19 12.33
C ILE A 90 -10.04 -37.88 12.00
N GLU A 91 -11.37 -37.93 11.92
CA GLU A 91 -12.19 -36.73 11.66
C GLU A 91 -12.07 -35.69 12.78
N ILE A 92 -12.00 -36.11 14.04
CA ILE A 92 -11.73 -35.22 15.18
C ILE A 92 -10.36 -34.55 15.02
N ASN A 93 -9.31 -35.33 14.69
CA ASN A 93 -7.96 -34.80 14.52
C ASN A 93 -7.90 -33.79 13.36
N LYS A 94 -8.55 -34.09 12.24
CA LYS A 94 -8.66 -33.15 11.12
C LYS A 94 -9.40 -31.87 11.53
N ALA A 95 -10.51 -31.99 12.24
CA ALA A 95 -11.28 -30.84 12.71
C ALA A 95 -10.49 -29.96 13.69
N LEU A 96 -9.64 -30.55 14.55
CA LEU A 96 -8.73 -29.83 15.43
C LEU A 96 -7.60 -29.14 14.65
N TYR A 97 -7.06 -29.79 13.63
CA TYR A 97 -6.07 -29.18 12.74
C TYR A 97 -6.64 -27.95 12.02
N ASP A 98 -7.80 -28.10 11.36
CA ASP A 98 -8.47 -27.00 10.66
C ASP A 98 -8.75 -25.83 11.62
N ARG A 99 -9.17 -26.13 12.86
CA ARG A 99 -9.38 -25.15 13.92
C ARG A 99 -8.11 -24.34 14.22
N SER A 100 -6.97 -25.01 14.40
CA SER A 100 -5.69 -24.34 14.72
C SER A 100 -5.27 -23.34 13.64
N ILE A 101 -5.51 -23.66 12.36
CA ILE A 101 -5.23 -22.78 11.23
C ILE A 101 -6.15 -21.55 11.26
N TRP A 102 -7.44 -21.73 11.53
CA TRP A 102 -8.37 -20.61 11.61
C TRP A 102 -8.08 -19.70 12.81
N GLU A 103 -7.73 -20.27 13.98
CA GLU A 103 -7.33 -19.48 15.15
C GLU A 103 -6.10 -18.61 14.85
N GLN A 104 -5.11 -19.13 14.14
CA GLN A 104 -3.95 -18.34 13.73
C GLN A 104 -4.33 -17.22 12.74
N LYS A 105 -5.21 -17.51 11.77
CA LYS A 105 -5.72 -16.49 10.84
C LYS A 105 -6.48 -15.36 11.55
N VAL A 106 -7.26 -15.68 12.57
CA VAL A 106 -7.95 -14.66 13.38
C VAL A 106 -6.96 -13.71 14.05
N LYS A 107 -5.82 -14.21 14.57
CA LYS A 107 -4.78 -13.35 15.16
C LYS A 107 -4.20 -12.38 14.13
N VAL A 108 -3.91 -12.85 12.92
CA VAL A 108 -3.42 -12.00 11.83
C VAL A 108 -4.44 -10.93 11.47
N CYS A 109 -5.71 -11.30 11.29
CA CYS A 109 -6.78 -10.33 11.01
C CYS A 109 -6.91 -9.27 12.11
N LYS A 110 -6.86 -9.66 13.38
CA LYS A 110 -6.94 -8.72 14.52
C LYS A 110 -5.79 -7.72 14.51
N ARG A 111 -4.56 -8.17 14.28
CA ARG A 111 -3.39 -7.29 14.17
C ARG A 111 -3.52 -6.32 12.98
N GLU A 112 -4.00 -6.80 11.83
CA GLU A 112 -4.22 -5.91 10.67
C GLU A 112 -5.33 -4.89 10.92
N ILE A 113 -6.42 -5.28 11.59
CA ILE A 113 -7.48 -4.37 12.04
C ILE A 113 -6.92 -3.28 12.95
N GLU A 114 -6.09 -3.67 13.93
CA GLU A 114 -5.43 -2.73 14.84
C GLU A 114 -4.54 -1.74 14.08
N ASN A 115 -3.73 -2.22 13.13
CA ASN A 115 -2.89 -1.36 12.30
C ASN A 115 -3.70 -0.31 11.52
N PHE A 116 -4.80 -0.73 10.88
CA PHE A 116 -5.65 0.22 10.14
C PHE A 116 -6.41 1.17 11.07
N THR A 117 -6.81 0.71 12.26
CA THR A 117 -7.48 1.56 13.25
C THR A 117 -6.54 2.66 13.73
N LEU A 118 -5.31 2.33 14.10
CA LEU A 118 -4.28 3.30 14.48
C LEU A 118 -4.01 4.29 13.34
N GLN A 119 -3.92 3.80 12.10
CA GLN A 119 -3.74 4.67 10.95
C GLN A 119 -4.91 5.66 10.76
N LEU A 120 -6.15 5.20 10.95
CA LEU A 120 -7.33 6.07 10.86
C LEU A 120 -7.32 7.14 11.95
N GLU A 121 -6.91 6.81 13.18
CA GLU A 121 -6.76 7.78 14.27
C GLU A 121 -5.77 8.90 13.93
N GLU A 122 -4.72 8.59 13.17
CA GLU A 122 -3.72 9.55 12.69
C GLU A 122 -4.22 10.38 11.49
N GLN A 123 -5.00 9.79 10.58
CA GLN A 123 -5.34 10.39 9.28
C GLN A 123 -6.71 11.09 9.22
N VAL A 124 -7.66 10.72 10.08
CA VAL A 124 -8.98 11.33 10.11
C VAL A 124 -8.88 12.75 10.66
N ASP A 125 -9.44 13.70 9.92
CA ASP A 125 -9.58 15.07 10.38
C ASP A 125 -10.58 15.12 11.55
N LYS A 126 -10.04 15.31 12.76
CA LYS A 126 -10.82 15.35 14.01
C LYS A 126 -11.93 16.40 14.00
N SER A 127 -11.82 17.45 13.18
CA SER A 127 -12.85 18.48 13.07
C SER A 127 -14.05 18.05 12.23
N LYS A 128 -13.85 17.06 11.33
CA LYS A 128 -14.88 16.57 10.41
C LYS A 128 -15.47 15.23 10.83
N GLY A 129 -14.72 14.43 11.58
CA GLY A 129 -15.12 13.07 11.93
C GLY A 129 -14.95 12.09 10.77
N VAL A 130 -15.19 10.80 11.04
CA VAL A 130 -15.06 9.74 10.03
C VAL A 130 -16.21 9.77 9.03
N GLU A 131 -17.37 10.27 9.45
CA GLU A 131 -18.60 10.36 8.68
C GLU A 131 -18.43 11.18 7.40
N TYR A 132 -17.59 12.22 7.45
CA TYR A 132 -17.24 13.03 6.28
C TYR A 132 -16.69 12.23 5.10
N TYR A 133 -16.03 11.10 5.37
CA TYR A 133 -15.37 10.28 4.36
C TYR A 133 -16.26 9.17 3.80
N LEU A 134 -17.46 8.97 4.34
CA LEU A 134 -18.33 7.86 3.96
C LEU A 134 -19.12 8.15 2.68
N ASP A 135 -19.45 9.42 2.44
CA ASP A 135 -20.26 9.85 1.31
C ASP A 135 -19.43 10.26 0.09
N THR A 136 -20.05 10.21 -1.08
CA THR A 136 -19.48 10.80 -2.30
C THR A 136 -19.35 12.30 -2.14
N ASN A 137 -18.17 12.83 -2.46
CA ASN A 137 -17.88 14.26 -2.41
C ASN A 137 -17.22 14.69 -3.72
N GLU A 138 -17.99 15.32 -4.60
CA GLU A 138 -17.53 15.72 -5.95
C GLU A 138 -16.31 16.65 -5.90
N GLU A 139 -16.23 17.54 -4.91
CA GLU A 139 -15.09 18.46 -4.75
C GLU A 139 -13.81 17.72 -4.34
N GLU A 140 -13.91 16.76 -3.43
CA GLU A 140 -12.75 15.92 -3.05
C GLU A 140 -12.34 14.96 -4.18
N ASP A 141 -13.31 14.45 -4.94
CA ASP A 141 -13.05 13.64 -6.14
C ASP A 141 -12.34 14.46 -7.21
N LYS A 142 -12.81 15.69 -7.48
CA LYS A 142 -12.16 16.62 -8.39
C LYS A 142 -10.71 16.89 -7.99
N LYS A 143 -10.44 17.23 -6.71
CA LYS A 143 -9.08 17.44 -6.19
C LYS A 143 -8.20 16.20 -6.37
N TYR A 144 -8.76 15.03 -6.11
CA TYR A 144 -8.06 13.76 -6.28
C TYR A 144 -7.66 13.52 -7.74
N TRP A 145 -8.58 13.67 -8.69
CA TRP A 145 -8.29 13.45 -10.11
C TRP A 145 -7.30 14.46 -10.66
N ILE A 146 -7.40 15.74 -10.29
CA ILE A 146 -6.40 16.76 -10.67
C ILE A 146 -5.01 16.35 -10.16
N SER A 147 -4.90 15.98 -8.88
CA SER A 147 -3.62 15.59 -8.29
C SER A 147 -3.06 14.30 -8.88
N ARG A 148 -3.93 13.34 -9.21
CA ARG A 148 -3.57 12.06 -9.82
C ARG A 148 -3.04 12.23 -11.23
N MET A 149 -3.76 12.97 -12.06
CA MET A 149 -3.34 13.26 -13.42
C MET A 149 -2.03 14.06 -13.43
N ALA A 150 -1.85 15.01 -12.50
CA ALA A 150 -0.60 15.76 -12.38
C ALA A 150 0.59 14.84 -12.06
N LYS A 151 0.41 13.92 -11.09
CA LYS A 151 1.46 12.93 -10.74
C LYS A 151 1.79 12.01 -11.92
N GLN A 152 0.80 11.50 -12.62
CA GLN A 152 1.01 10.61 -13.78
C GLN A 152 1.71 11.34 -14.93
N ALA A 153 1.27 12.55 -15.26
CA ALA A 153 1.89 13.38 -16.28
C ALA A 153 3.32 13.79 -15.89
N ALA A 154 3.60 14.08 -14.61
CA ALA A 154 4.97 14.32 -14.14
C ALA A 154 5.86 13.09 -14.34
N CYS A 155 5.38 11.89 -14.00
CA CYS A 155 6.12 10.66 -14.24
C CYS A 155 6.45 10.45 -15.72
N ASP A 156 5.50 10.73 -16.61
CA ASP A 156 5.72 10.64 -18.06
C ASP A 156 6.78 11.65 -18.51
N MET A 157 6.70 12.90 -18.03
CA MET A 157 7.69 13.92 -18.35
C MET A 157 9.10 13.55 -17.87
N ILE A 158 9.22 12.97 -16.68
CA ILE A 158 10.50 12.49 -16.14
C ILE A 158 11.05 11.33 -16.98
N SER A 159 10.17 10.42 -17.43
CA SER A 159 10.57 9.19 -18.11
C SER A 159 10.81 9.38 -19.62
N PHE A 160 10.00 10.22 -20.26
CA PHE A 160 9.91 10.35 -21.73
C PHE A 160 10.10 11.79 -22.23
N GLY A 161 10.16 12.79 -21.34
CA GLY A 161 10.32 14.20 -21.72
C GLY A 161 9.03 14.90 -22.15
N HIS A 162 7.91 14.18 -22.26
CA HIS A 162 6.60 14.74 -22.58
C HIS A 162 5.49 13.94 -21.88
N VAL A 163 4.28 14.51 -21.81
CA VAL A 163 3.10 13.81 -21.28
C VAL A 163 2.70 12.71 -22.27
N GLY A 164 2.38 11.51 -21.77
CA GLY A 164 1.93 10.39 -22.58
C GLY A 164 0.56 10.65 -23.21
N THR A 165 0.31 10.05 -24.37
CA THR A 165 -0.92 10.29 -25.15
C THR A 165 -2.20 9.97 -24.38
N GLY A 166 -2.24 8.85 -23.64
CA GLY A 166 -3.40 8.47 -22.83
C GLY A 166 -3.69 9.43 -21.67
N ASN A 167 -2.64 9.89 -20.97
CA ASN A 167 -2.79 10.87 -19.90
C ASN A 167 -3.22 12.23 -20.48
N MET A 168 -2.67 12.63 -21.62
CA MET A 168 -3.05 13.88 -22.29
C MET A 168 -4.51 13.86 -22.76
N ASP A 169 -4.99 12.76 -23.32
CA ASP A 169 -6.41 12.62 -23.73
C ASP A 169 -7.36 12.80 -22.53
N SER A 170 -7.03 12.18 -21.40
CA SER A 170 -7.79 12.35 -20.17
C SER A 170 -7.77 13.79 -19.66
N ILE A 171 -6.64 14.50 -19.76
CA ILE A 171 -6.52 15.92 -19.39
C ILE A 171 -7.40 16.78 -20.30
N MET A 172 -7.38 16.56 -21.60
CA MET A 172 -8.15 17.36 -22.56
C MET A 172 -9.68 17.27 -22.34
N ASN A 173 -10.15 16.20 -21.70
CA ASN A 173 -11.56 16.03 -21.32
C ASN A 173 -11.96 16.78 -20.03
N LEU A 174 -11.02 17.37 -19.30
CA LEU A 174 -11.30 18.15 -18.09
C LEU A 174 -11.75 19.59 -18.41
N PRO A 175 -12.43 20.28 -17.48
CA PRO A 175 -12.67 21.72 -17.59
C PRO A 175 -11.36 22.51 -17.74
N PRO A 176 -11.34 23.63 -18.50
CA PRO A 176 -10.10 24.36 -18.81
C PRO A 176 -9.25 24.74 -17.58
N ASP A 177 -9.88 25.20 -16.50
CA ASP A 177 -9.17 25.56 -15.27
C ASP A 177 -8.49 24.36 -14.60
N ASP A 178 -9.07 23.17 -14.75
CA ASP A 178 -8.54 21.93 -14.19
C ASP A 178 -7.40 21.39 -15.07
N GLN A 179 -7.48 21.55 -16.39
CA GLN A 179 -6.37 21.24 -17.30
C GLN A 179 -5.11 22.04 -16.92
N VAL A 180 -5.28 23.34 -16.68
CA VAL A 180 -4.18 24.23 -16.27
C VAL A 180 -3.59 23.77 -14.94
N GLN A 181 -4.43 23.42 -13.96
CA GLN A 181 -3.95 22.91 -12.66
C GLN A 181 -3.16 21.61 -12.80
N VAL A 182 -3.65 20.66 -13.60
CA VAL A 182 -2.96 19.38 -13.84
C VAL A 182 -1.60 19.62 -14.49
N LEU A 183 -1.57 20.37 -15.59
CA LEU A 183 -0.34 20.62 -16.35
C LEU A 183 0.67 21.43 -15.53
N SER A 184 0.21 22.43 -14.77
CA SER A 184 1.06 23.20 -13.87
C SER A 184 1.67 22.32 -12.78
N GLY A 185 0.86 21.47 -12.13
CA GLY A 185 1.34 20.51 -11.13
C GLY A 185 2.34 19.51 -11.71
N ALA A 186 2.09 19.02 -12.93
CA ALA A 186 2.96 18.07 -13.62
C ALA A 186 4.33 18.69 -13.94
N VAL A 187 4.34 19.88 -14.54
CA VAL A 187 5.56 20.64 -14.83
C VAL A 187 6.33 20.90 -13.54
N HIS A 188 5.66 21.41 -12.50
CA HIS A 188 6.28 21.70 -11.22
C HIS A 188 6.96 20.47 -10.59
N HIS A 189 6.25 19.33 -10.49
CA HIS A 189 6.80 18.10 -9.93
C HIS A 189 7.98 17.55 -10.75
N SER A 190 7.84 17.53 -12.07
CA SER A 190 8.91 17.05 -12.97
C SER A 190 10.17 17.90 -12.87
N SER A 191 10.02 19.24 -12.81
CA SER A 191 11.13 20.17 -12.66
C SER A 191 11.86 20.02 -11.32
N LEU A 192 11.12 19.85 -10.22
CA LEU A 192 11.73 19.64 -8.89
C LEU A 192 12.51 18.32 -8.81
N ILE A 193 11.95 17.23 -9.33
CA ILE A 193 12.64 15.94 -9.37
C ILE A 193 13.87 16.04 -10.27
N GLY A 194 13.73 16.64 -11.46
CA GLY A 194 14.85 16.85 -12.38
C GLY A 194 16.00 17.64 -11.74
N ALA A 195 15.68 18.74 -11.04
CA ALA A 195 16.66 19.54 -10.31
C ALA A 195 17.34 18.74 -9.18
N GLY A 196 16.58 17.91 -8.45
CA GLY A 196 17.11 17.03 -7.42
C GLY A 196 18.05 15.96 -7.97
N VAL A 197 17.68 15.32 -9.08
CA VAL A 197 18.52 14.32 -9.77
C VAL A 197 19.81 14.96 -10.28
N GLU A 198 19.73 16.15 -10.89
CA GLU A 198 20.91 16.87 -11.36
C GLU A 198 21.85 17.23 -10.20
N LYS A 199 21.30 17.67 -9.07
CA LYS A 199 22.09 17.93 -7.86
C LYS A 199 22.78 16.66 -7.34
N MET A 200 22.08 15.53 -7.31
CA MET A 200 22.67 14.24 -6.90
C MET A 200 23.76 13.81 -7.89
N ARG A 201 23.56 13.99 -9.20
CA ARG A 201 24.54 13.69 -10.23
C ARG A 201 25.82 14.53 -10.06
N GLN A 202 25.69 15.82 -9.75
CA GLN A 202 26.83 16.69 -9.46
C GLN A 202 27.60 16.23 -8.23
N ALA A 203 26.90 15.86 -7.15
CA ALA A 203 27.52 15.33 -5.94
C ALA A 203 28.26 13.99 -6.18
N MET A 204 27.76 13.16 -7.08
CA MET A 204 28.40 11.89 -7.48
C MET A 204 29.51 12.06 -8.53
N GLY A 205 29.77 13.27 -9.02
CA GLY A 205 30.69 13.54 -10.13
C GLY A 205 32.10 12.98 -9.91
N GLY A 206 32.62 13.03 -8.69
CA GLY A 206 33.93 12.46 -8.35
C GLY A 206 34.00 10.93 -8.45
N SER A 207 32.95 10.22 -8.02
CA SER A 207 32.86 8.76 -8.13
C SER A 207 32.67 8.32 -9.58
N VAL A 208 31.91 9.08 -10.37
CA VAL A 208 31.73 8.82 -11.81
C VAL A 208 33.05 9.04 -12.57
N ALA A 209 33.78 10.11 -12.27
CA ALA A 209 35.09 10.36 -12.88
C ALA A 209 36.10 9.24 -12.61
N HIS A 210 36.14 8.71 -11.38
CA HIS A 210 37.01 7.59 -11.02
C HIS A 210 36.73 6.30 -11.83
N ILE A 211 35.45 6.01 -12.10
CA ILE A 211 35.06 4.87 -12.96
C ILE A 211 35.46 5.15 -14.42
N MET A 212 35.26 6.38 -14.91
CA MET A 212 35.65 6.78 -16.27
C MET A 212 37.17 6.77 -16.49
N GLU A 213 37.96 7.00 -15.45
CA GLU A 213 39.44 6.96 -15.46
C GLU A 213 40.02 5.53 -15.36
N GLY A 214 39.17 4.49 -15.42
CA GLY A 214 39.59 3.08 -15.45
C GLY A 214 39.31 2.31 -14.16
N GLY A 215 38.56 2.90 -13.21
CA GLY A 215 38.04 2.18 -12.05
C GLY A 215 37.13 1.00 -12.44
N THR A 216 37.08 -0.04 -11.60
CA THR A 216 36.26 -1.22 -11.86
C THR A 216 34.77 -0.86 -11.82
N PHE A 217 34.07 -1.06 -12.94
CA PHE A 217 32.61 -0.95 -12.99
C PHE A 217 31.97 -2.29 -12.63
N THR A 218 31.31 -2.35 -11.48
CA THR A 218 30.41 -3.45 -11.13
C THR A 218 28.97 -2.97 -11.33
N PRO A 219 28.20 -3.58 -12.24
CA PRO A 219 26.79 -3.26 -12.37
C PRO A 219 26.09 -3.43 -11.02
N PRO A 220 25.27 -2.48 -10.58
CA PRO A 220 24.54 -2.62 -9.33
C PRO A 220 23.60 -3.82 -9.43
N ALA A 221 23.83 -4.84 -8.61
CA ALA A 221 22.86 -5.89 -8.40
C ALA A 221 21.73 -5.32 -7.55
N ILE A 222 20.50 -5.34 -8.05
CA ILE A 222 19.33 -4.98 -7.23
C ILE A 222 18.98 -6.18 -6.35
N ASN A 223 19.91 -6.55 -5.47
CA ASN A 223 19.70 -7.51 -4.40
C ASN A 223 19.54 -6.67 -3.13
N GLY A 224 18.35 -6.67 -2.53
CA GLY A 224 17.87 -5.64 -1.59
C GLY A 224 18.71 -5.36 -0.32
N SER A 225 19.77 -6.12 -0.06
CA SER A 225 20.68 -5.93 1.07
C SER A 225 21.90 -5.02 0.78
N GLU A 226 22.29 -4.83 -0.48
CA GLU A 226 23.52 -4.10 -0.81
C GLU A 226 23.35 -2.56 -0.76
N LEU A 227 22.14 -2.08 -1.09
CA LEU A 227 21.75 -0.67 -1.01
C LEU A 227 21.40 -0.20 0.41
N THR A 228 21.10 -1.13 1.33
CA THR A 228 20.66 -0.82 2.70
C THR A 228 21.76 -0.97 3.74
N ASN A 229 22.82 -1.73 3.44
CA ASN A 229 23.96 -1.97 4.34
C ASN A 229 25.20 -1.11 4.04
N THR A 230 25.20 -0.35 2.96
CA THR A 230 26.23 0.66 2.74
C THR A 230 25.87 1.89 3.57
N GLU A 231 26.68 2.21 4.58
CA GLU A 231 26.63 3.45 5.38
C GLU A 231 26.90 4.73 4.54
N VAL A 232 26.60 4.70 3.25
CA VAL A 232 26.60 5.90 2.41
C VAL A 232 25.34 6.64 2.79
N GLN A 233 25.46 7.55 3.77
CA GLN A 233 24.40 8.50 4.06
C GLN A 233 23.96 9.11 2.73
N PRO A 234 22.67 8.98 2.35
CA PRO A 234 22.19 9.62 1.13
C PRO A 234 22.54 11.11 1.20
N PRO A 235 23.00 11.71 0.09
CA PRO A 235 23.40 13.11 0.09
C PRO A 235 22.26 13.95 0.66
N GLN A 236 22.54 14.69 1.74
CA GLN A 236 21.52 15.52 2.38
C GLN A 236 21.08 16.60 1.40
N LEU A 237 19.81 16.53 1.00
CA LEU A 237 19.18 17.59 0.21
C LEU A 237 18.79 18.74 1.15
N PRO A 238 18.96 20.01 0.73
CA PRO A 238 18.48 21.15 1.50
C PRO A 238 16.95 21.12 1.56
N ASP A 239 16.40 21.60 2.68
CA ASP A 239 14.95 21.64 2.89
C ASP A 239 14.24 22.37 1.74
N VAL A 240 13.33 21.66 1.08
CA VAL A 240 12.45 22.24 0.07
C VAL A 240 11.30 22.94 0.81
N LYS A 241 11.32 24.27 0.85
CA LYS A 241 10.18 25.05 1.34
C LYS A 241 9.01 24.90 0.37
N HIS A 242 7.93 24.26 0.81
CA HIS A 242 6.67 24.18 0.07
C HIS A 242 5.89 25.50 0.18
N ASP A 243 6.46 26.62 -0.28
CA ASP A 243 5.71 27.85 -0.44
C ASP A 243 4.97 27.79 -1.77
N ILE A 244 3.74 27.27 -1.76
CA ILE A 244 2.80 27.42 -2.86
C ILE A 244 2.51 28.93 -2.98
N PRO A 245 2.86 29.60 -4.09
CA PRO A 245 2.50 31.01 -4.26
C PRO A 245 0.98 31.13 -4.30
N LYS A 246 0.38 31.77 -3.30
CA LYS A 246 -1.06 32.13 -3.28
C LYS A 246 -1.38 33.31 -4.23
N GLU A 247 -0.66 33.44 -5.34
CA GLU A 247 -0.96 34.49 -6.30
C GLU A 247 -2.03 33.99 -7.26
N LYS A 248 -3.21 34.61 -7.15
CA LYS A 248 -4.33 34.46 -8.07
C LYS A 248 -3.80 34.60 -9.49
N ILE A 249 -3.85 33.53 -10.28
CA ILE A 249 -3.65 33.57 -11.72
C ILE A 249 -4.70 34.55 -12.27
N ARG A 250 -4.27 35.77 -12.57
CA ARG A 250 -5.12 36.80 -13.15
C ARG A 250 -5.22 36.48 -14.64
N LEU A 251 -6.19 35.66 -15.01
CA LEU A 251 -6.60 35.45 -16.40
C LEU A 251 -6.93 36.83 -16.98
N GLN A 252 -6.08 37.33 -17.88
CA GLN A 252 -6.37 38.54 -18.64
C GLN A 252 -7.56 38.24 -19.55
N SER A 253 -8.67 38.94 -19.33
CA SER A 253 -9.83 38.92 -20.23
C SER A 253 -9.42 39.48 -21.60
N PRO A 254 -10.01 38.98 -22.70
CA PRO A 254 -9.64 39.45 -24.02
C PRO A 254 -10.09 40.90 -24.22
N ASP A 255 -9.20 41.65 -24.86
CA ASP A 255 -9.30 43.07 -25.16
C ASP A 255 -10.67 43.41 -25.79
N LYS A 256 -11.37 44.39 -25.19
CA LYS A 256 -12.47 45.05 -25.87
C LYS A 256 -11.87 45.83 -27.03
N SER A 257 -12.22 45.42 -28.25
CA SER A 257 -12.06 46.17 -29.49
C SER A 257 -12.28 47.66 -29.26
N LYS A 258 -11.26 48.47 -29.54
CA LYS A 258 -11.44 49.87 -29.86
C LYS A 258 -11.58 50.00 -31.37
N ASP A 259 -12.58 50.79 -31.72
CA ASP A 259 -13.04 51.27 -33.04
C ASP A 259 -13.90 50.31 -33.86
#